data_AF-A0A352NF53-F1
#
_entry.id   AF-A0A352NF53-F1
#
_cell.length_a   1.000
_cell.length_b   1.000
_cell.length_c   1.000
_cell.angle_alpha   90.00
_cell.angle_beta   90.00
_cell.angle_gamma   90.00
#
_symmetry.space_group_name_H-M   'P 1'
#
loop_
_entity.id
_entity.type
_entity.pdbx_description
1 polymer ?
#
loop_
_entity_poly.entity_id
_entity_poly.type
_entity_poly.pdbx_seq_one_letter_code
_entity_poly.pdbx_strand_id
1 'polypeptide(L)'
;MKQTKTISILVFCIAVIAAAAAAVGIFSHQGPGAYEYESIRGQTITIYGKGLYQHMSAEVAIQGIAQDYVTLFIGVPLLLIALFAARKGSISGRFLLAGTLGYFLVTYLFYLVMGMYNPLFLAYAFLMGASFFAFTLTMLSFDVNKLPLFFAVNTPVKFAGGFLIFNAFSIALLWLSIVVPPLITGIIYPKELEHYTTLIVQGLDLGLLLPLAAVSGVLLIRKIPSGYLLGPVYFIFLSL
;
A
#
# COMPACT_ATOMS: atom_id res chain seq x y z
N MET A 1 -5.35 7.72 -23.48
CA MET A 1 -5.68 7.95 -22.06
C MET A 1 -5.95 9.45 -21.88
N LYS A 2 -7.04 9.84 -21.21
CA LYS A 2 -7.27 11.27 -20.90
C LYS A 2 -6.19 11.76 -19.91
N GLN A 3 -5.80 13.03 -20.01
CA GLN A 3 -4.81 13.66 -19.11
C GLN A 3 -3.41 13.00 -19.04
N THR A 4 -2.98 12.35 -20.13
CA THR A 4 -1.69 11.62 -20.18
C THR A 4 -0.49 12.46 -19.77
N LYS A 5 -0.46 13.76 -20.11
CA LYS A 5 0.65 14.67 -19.77
C LYS A 5 0.77 14.85 -18.24
N THR A 6 -0.33 15.16 -17.57
CA THR A 6 -0.38 15.34 -16.11
C THR A 6 0.01 14.07 -15.38
N ILE A 7 -0.58 12.92 -15.78
CA ILE A 7 -0.24 11.61 -15.19
C ILE A 7 1.25 11.31 -15.37
N SER A 8 1.81 11.57 -16.54
CA SER A 8 3.25 11.31 -16.80
C SER A 8 4.16 12.16 -15.91
N ILE A 9 3.83 13.44 -15.71
CA ILE A 9 4.61 14.33 -14.84
C ILE A 9 4.56 13.82 -13.40
N LEU A 10 3.35 13.54 -12.88
CA LEU A 10 3.19 13.02 -11.52
C LEU A 10 3.94 11.71 -11.31
N VAL A 11 3.82 10.77 -12.24
CA VAL A 11 4.52 9.47 -12.18
C VAL A 11 6.03 9.66 -12.18
N PHE A 12 6.58 10.58 -12.97
CA PHE A 12 8.02 10.83 -12.98
C PHE A 12 8.51 11.44 -11.66
N CYS A 13 7.74 12.39 -11.10
CA CYS A 13 8.04 12.93 -9.77
C CYS A 13 7.97 11.84 -8.68
N ILE A 14 6.95 10.98 -8.73
CA ILE A 14 6.81 9.84 -7.81
C ILE A 14 8.04 8.94 -7.93
N ALA A 15 8.41 8.52 -9.14
CA ALA A 15 9.53 7.61 -9.36
C ALA A 15 10.85 8.15 -8.80
N VAL A 16 11.19 9.42 -9.07
CA VAL A 16 12.43 10.04 -8.60
C VAL A 16 12.46 10.20 -7.09
N ILE A 17 11.39 10.76 -6.51
CA ILE A 17 11.35 11.08 -5.08
C ILE A 17 11.19 9.79 -4.26
N ALA A 18 10.43 8.81 -4.75
CA ALA A 18 10.30 7.51 -4.11
C ALA A 18 11.61 6.74 -4.11
N ALA A 19 12.34 6.72 -5.23
CA ALA A 19 13.65 6.08 -5.30
C ALA A 19 14.65 6.73 -4.33
N ALA A 20 14.66 8.06 -4.24
CA ALA A 20 15.50 8.78 -3.29
C ALA A 20 15.11 8.48 -1.83
N ALA A 21 13.82 8.51 -1.51
CA ALA A 21 13.33 8.23 -0.16
C ALA A 21 13.66 6.78 0.27
N ALA A 22 13.42 5.81 -0.62
CA ALA A 22 13.73 4.41 -0.37
C ALA A 22 15.23 4.17 -0.22
N ALA A 23 16.07 4.82 -1.06
CA ALA A 23 17.51 4.73 -0.92
C ALA A 23 18.00 5.29 0.44
N VAL A 24 17.44 6.42 0.90
CA VAL A 24 17.76 6.97 2.22
C VAL A 24 17.30 6.01 3.33
N GLY A 25 16.11 5.42 3.22
CA GLY A 25 15.62 4.44 4.20
C GLY A 25 16.49 3.19 4.29
N ILE A 26 16.97 2.67 3.16
CA ILE A 26 17.83 1.47 3.10
C ILE A 26 19.25 1.75 3.61
N PHE A 27 19.88 2.83 3.15
CA PHE A 27 21.32 3.05 3.35
C PHE A 27 21.66 3.95 4.55
N SER A 28 20.66 4.46 5.27
CA SER A 28 20.90 5.20 6.50
C SER A 28 21.20 4.25 7.66
N HIS A 29 22.41 4.36 8.22
CA HIS A 29 22.88 3.47 9.29
C HIS A 29 23.49 4.20 10.49
N GLN A 30 23.40 5.54 10.52
CA GLN A 30 23.93 6.31 11.66
C GLN A 30 23.12 6.03 12.93
N GLY A 31 23.74 6.09 14.11
CA GLY A 31 23.03 5.94 15.38
C GLY A 31 23.69 4.93 16.31
N PRO A 32 23.26 4.89 17.59
CA PRO A 32 23.88 4.07 18.62
C PRO A 32 23.63 2.56 18.45
N GLY A 33 22.69 2.17 17.57
CA GLY A 33 22.24 0.79 17.43
C GLY A 33 21.03 0.49 18.31
N ALA A 34 20.58 -0.76 18.26
CA ALA A 34 19.36 -1.17 18.96
C ALA A 34 19.52 -1.07 20.48
N TYR A 35 18.46 -0.63 21.16
CA TYR A 35 18.44 -0.49 22.63
C TYR A 35 17.04 -0.76 23.18
N GLU A 36 16.96 -1.11 24.45
CA GLU A 36 15.69 -1.34 25.14
C GLU A 36 15.10 -0.04 25.68
N TYR A 37 13.80 0.13 25.51
CA TYR A 37 13.05 1.29 25.98
C TYR A 37 11.77 0.83 26.67
N GLU A 38 11.45 1.44 27.82
CA GLU A 38 10.18 1.20 28.51
C GLU A 38 9.11 2.15 27.97
N SER A 39 8.05 1.60 27.38
CA SER A 39 6.94 2.39 26.83
C SER A 39 6.13 3.09 27.92
N ILE A 40 5.29 4.05 27.54
CA ILE A 40 4.33 4.71 28.46
C ILE A 40 3.34 3.73 29.13
N ARG A 41 3.31 2.47 28.68
CA ARG A 41 2.47 1.39 29.21
C ARG A 41 3.27 0.38 30.04
N GLY A 42 4.53 0.67 30.38
CA GLY A 42 5.40 -0.21 31.17
C GLY A 42 5.88 -1.45 30.42
N GLN A 43 5.85 -1.42 29.08
CA GLN A 43 6.34 -2.53 28.26
C GLN A 43 7.75 -2.23 27.78
N THR A 44 8.68 -3.17 28.01
CA THR A 44 10.03 -3.10 27.43
C THR A 44 9.96 -3.47 25.95
N ILE A 45 10.45 -2.57 25.09
CA ILE A 45 10.48 -2.73 23.65
C ILE A 45 11.90 -2.46 23.11
N THR A 46 12.29 -3.22 22.10
CA THR A 46 13.56 -2.99 21.41
C THR A 46 13.39 -1.92 20.33
N ILE A 47 14.06 -0.78 20.49
CA ILE A 47 14.12 0.29 19.50
C ILE A 47 15.20 -0.02 18.46
N TYR A 48 14.96 0.32 17.19
CA TYR A 48 15.90 0.03 16.10
C TYR A 48 17.21 0.83 16.20
N GLY A 49 17.13 2.12 16.56
CA GLY A 49 18.27 2.96 16.92
C GLY A 49 19.26 3.28 15.80
N LYS A 50 18.89 3.06 14.53
CA LYS A 50 19.72 3.36 13.35
C LYS A 50 18.96 4.07 12.25
N GLY A 51 19.67 4.97 11.58
CA GLY A 51 19.26 5.64 10.35
C GLY A 51 17.96 6.41 10.47
N LEU A 52 17.22 6.42 9.37
CA LEU A 52 15.92 7.08 9.23
C LEU A 52 14.88 6.51 10.19
N TYR A 53 14.95 5.20 10.46
CA TYR A 53 14.00 4.44 11.27
C TYR A 53 14.40 4.36 12.75
N GLN A 54 15.37 5.15 13.20
CA GLN A 54 16.00 5.03 14.52
C GLN A 54 15.04 5.09 15.73
N HIS A 55 13.89 5.76 15.60
CA HIS A 55 12.93 5.89 16.69
C HIS A 55 11.79 4.85 16.64
N MET A 56 11.72 4.07 15.57
CA MET A 56 10.76 2.98 15.44
C MET A 56 11.26 1.75 16.21
N SER A 57 10.32 0.88 16.58
CA SER A 57 10.66 -0.44 17.12
C SER A 57 11.42 -1.26 16.09
N ALA A 58 12.26 -2.18 16.55
CA ALA A 58 13.06 -3.02 15.68
C ALA A 58 12.18 -3.85 14.72
N GLU A 59 11.02 -4.30 15.17
CA GLU A 59 10.07 -5.05 14.34
C GLU A 59 9.53 -4.20 13.17
N VAL A 60 8.98 -3.03 13.46
CA VAL A 60 8.35 -2.18 12.43
C VAL A 60 9.41 -1.51 11.54
N ALA A 61 10.58 -1.15 12.07
CA ALA A 61 11.68 -0.59 11.29
C ALA A 61 12.16 -1.56 10.19
N ILE A 62 12.28 -2.85 10.50
CA ILE A 62 12.68 -3.87 9.51
C ILE A 62 11.63 -3.99 8.40
N GLN A 63 10.34 -3.93 8.74
CA GLN A 63 9.26 -3.94 7.75
C GLN A 63 9.32 -2.69 6.85
N GLY A 64 9.58 -1.51 7.43
CA GLY A 64 9.78 -0.27 6.68
C GLY A 64 10.94 -0.36 5.69
N ILE A 65 12.08 -0.90 6.12
CA ILE A 65 13.25 -1.13 5.24
C ILE A 65 12.92 -2.14 4.14
N ALA A 66 12.24 -3.23 4.45
CA ALA A 66 11.79 -4.20 3.45
C ALA A 66 10.89 -3.55 2.40
N GLN A 67 9.97 -2.66 2.83
CA GLN A 67 9.12 -1.87 1.94
C GLN A 67 9.93 -0.94 1.03
N ASP A 68 11.02 -0.34 1.54
CA ASP A 68 11.91 0.48 0.72
C ASP A 68 12.61 -0.35 -0.37
N TYR A 69 13.07 -1.57 -0.05
CA TYR A 69 13.64 -2.49 -1.04
C TYR A 69 12.64 -2.80 -2.15
N VAL A 70 11.41 -3.17 -1.79
CA VAL A 70 10.33 -3.43 -2.76
C VAL A 70 10.06 -2.18 -3.60
N THR A 71 9.98 -1.01 -2.96
CA THR A 71 9.74 0.26 -3.64
C THR A 71 10.83 0.58 -4.67
N LEU A 72 12.10 0.47 -4.28
CA LEU A 72 13.24 0.83 -5.12
C LEU A 72 13.44 -0.14 -6.28
N PHE A 73 13.36 -1.46 -6.02
CA PHE A 73 13.75 -2.48 -6.99
C PHE A 73 12.57 -3.08 -7.77
N ILE A 74 11.33 -2.95 -7.28
CA ILE A 74 10.14 -3.51 -7.94
C ILE A 74 9.15 -2.39 -8.28
N GLY A 75 8.75 -1.60 -7.30
CA GLY A 75 7.72 -0.56 -7.45
C GLY A 75 8.09 0.50 -8.49
N VAL A 76 9.25 1.15 -8.35
CA VAL A 76 9.71 2.21 -9.26
C VAL A 76 9.91 1.69 -10.70
N PRO A 77 10.63 0.56 -10.95
CA PRO A 77 10.74 0.00 -12.29
C PRO A 77 9.38 -0.35 -12.90
N LEU A 78 8.49 -1.01 -12.15
CA LEU A 78 7.16 -1.38 -12.63
C LEU A 78 6.33 -0.13 -12.97
N LEU A 79 6.41 0.93 -12.16
CA LEU A 79 5.70 2.18 -12.40
C LEU A 79 6.09 2.82 -13.74
N LEU A 80 7.39 2.85 -14.04
CA LEU A 80 7.92 3.40 -15.30
C LEU A 80 7.55 2.53 -16.51
N ILE A 81 7.66 1.20 -16.39
CA ILE A 81 7.26 0.24 -17.45
C ILE A 81 5.75 0.37 -17.72
N ALA A 82 4.94 0.43 -16.67
CA ALA A 82 3.50 0.57 -16.76
C ALA A 82 3.09 1.90 -17.41
N LEU A 83 3.74 3.01 -17.05
CA LEU A 83 3.51 4.31 -17.70
C LEU A 83 3.83 4.23 -19.19
N PHE A 84 4.96 3.64 -19.56
CA PHE A 84 5.35 3.51 -20.97
C PHE A 84 4.32 2.69 -21.76
N ALA A 85 3.88 1.55 -21.23
CA ALA A 85 2.85 0.71 -21.85
C ALA A 85 1.50 1.44 -21.95
N ALA A 86 1.08 2.14 -20.88
CA ALA A 86 -0.16 2.92 -20.86
C ALA A 86 -0.14 4.05 -21.91
N ARG A 87 1.00 4.73 -22.10
CA ARG A 87 1.18 5.77 -23.11
C ARG A 87 1.12 5.25 -24.54
N LYS A 88 1.54 4.01 -24.78
CA LYS A 88 1.36 3.31 -26.07
C LYS A 88 -0.09 2.87 -26.33
N GLY A 89 -1.01 3.17 -25.43
CA GLY A 89 -2.42 2.85 -25.57
C GLY A 89 -2.83 1.50 -24.98
N SER A 90 -1.89 0.70 -24.47
CA SER A 90 -2.16 -0.62 -23.87
C SER A 90 -3.14 -0.50 -22.70
N ILE A 91 -4.20 -1.33 -22.72
CA ILE A 91 -5.16 -1.41 -21.62
C ILE A 91 -4.54 -2.09 -20.40
N SER A 92 -3.78 -3.18 -20.61
CA SER A 92 -3.04 -3.88 -19.55
C SER A 92 -2.00 -2.96 -18.91
N GLY A 93 -1.33 -2.12 -19.71
CA GLY A 93 -0.40 -1.10 -19.19
C GLY A 93 -1.09 -0.09 -18.28
N ARG A 94 -2.33 0.30 -18.58
CA ARG A 94 -3.13 1.19 -17.70
C ARG A 94 -3.56 0.51 -16.41
N PHE A 95 -3.93 -0.78 -16.46
CA PHE A 95 -4.21 -1.57 -15.25
C PHE A 95 -2.97 -1.68 -14.35
N LEU A 96 -1.82 -2.02 -14.94
CA LEU A 96 -0.53 -2.04 -14.24
C LEU A 96 -0.20 -0.69 -13.61
N LEU A 97 -0.43 0.40 -14.35
CA LEU A 97 -0.16 1.74 -13.85
C LEU A 97 -1.06 2.08 -12.67
N ALA A 98 -2.37 1.81 -12.78
CA ALA A 98 -3.33 2.06 -11.70
C ALA A 98 -3.02 1.23 -10.46
N GLY A 99 -2.75 -0.06 -10.59
CA GLY A 99 -2.41 -0.93 -9.45
C GLY A 99 -1.10 -0.51 -8.76
N THR A 100 -0.07 -0.19 -9.56
CA THR A 100 1.22 0.29 -9.02
C THR A 100 1.08 1.64 -8.33
N LEU A 101 0.29 2.57 -8.88
CA LEU A 101 -0.03 3.84 -8.22
C LEU A 101 -0.83 3.62 -6.92
N GLY A 102 -1.67 2.59 -6.86
CA GLY A 102 -2.34 2.14 -5.64
C GLY A 102 -1.34 1.70 -4.57
N TYR A 103 -0.34 0.91 -4.94
CA TYR A 103 0.78 0.53 -4.05
C TYR A 103 1.50 1.75 -3.49
N PHE A 104 1.87 2.71 -4.33
CA PHE A 104 2.55 3.93 -3.89
C PHE A 104 1.67 4.80 -2.98
N LEU A 105 0.37 4.92 -3.31
CA LEU A 105 -0.59 5.64 -2.49
C LEU A 105 -0.71 5.03 -1.09
N VAL A 106 -0.85 3.72 -1.00
CA VAL A 106 -0.95 3.02 0.28
C VAL A 106 0.37 3.08 1.05
N THR A 107 1.50 2.83 0.40
CA THR A 107 2.84 2.88 1.03
C THR A 107 3.07 4.23 1.72
N TYR A 108 2.84 5.34 1.00
CA TYR A 108 3.09 6.67 1.56
C TYR A 108 1.97 7.19 2.46
N LEU A 109 0.76 6.63 2.38
CA LEU A 109 -0.22 6.79 3.43
C LEU A 109 0.32 6.18 4.74
N PHE A 110 0.80 4.94 4.71
CA PHE A 110 1.37 4.27 5.88
C PHE A 110 2.55 5.05 6.45
N TYR A 111 3.49 5.52 5.63
CA TYR A 111 4.62 6.31 6.14
C TYR A 111 4.21 7.61 6.84
N LEU A 112 3.10 8.24 6.43
CA LEU A 112 2.58 9.44 7.10
C LEU A 112 1.87 9.16 8.43
N VAL A 113 1.22 8.01 8.56
CA VAL A 113 0.45 7.70 9.77
C VAL A 113 1.19 6.81 10.76
N MET A 114 2.06 5.91 10.28
CA MET A 114 2.80 4.92 11.06
C MET A 114 4.26 5.28 11.27
N GLY A 115 4.88 5.92 10.28
CA GLY A 115 6.27 6.33 10.38
C GLY A 115 6.45 7.34 11.52
N MET A 116 7.50 7.15 12.33
CA MET A 116 7.91 8.22 13.24
C MET A 116 8.42 9.42 12.45
N TYR A 117 8.13 10.62 12.96
CA TYR A 117 8.54 11.86 12.30
C TYR A 117 10.04 11.86 12.04
N ASN A 118 10.41 12.17 10.80
CA ASN A 118 11.78 12.16 10.34
C ASN A 118 11.98 13.19 9.20
N PRO A 119 13.23 13.45 8.76
CA PRO A 119 13.52 14.47 7.75
C PRO A 119 12.81 14.28 6.40
N LEU A 120 12.32 13.09 6.07
CA LEU A 120 11.61 12.80 4.82
C LEU A 120 10.10 13.07 4.89
N PHE A 121 9.57 13.60 6.00
CA PHE A 121 8.14 13.89 6.16
C PHE A 121 7.52 14.63 4.96
N LEU A 122 8.15 15.71 4.49
CA LEU A 122 7.65 16.46 3.33
C LEU A 122 7.68 15.66 2.03
N ALA A 123 8.67 14.77 1.86
CA ALA A 123 8.73 13.87 0.73
C ALA A 123 7.57 12.87 0.77
N TYR A 124 7.27 12.28 1.93
CA TYR A 124 6.12 11.38 2.09
C TYR A 124 4.79 12.08 1.83
N ALA A 125 4.62 13.31 2.32
CA ALA A 125 3.42 14.11 2.08
C ALA A 125 3.22 14.40 0.58
N PHE A 126 4.30 14.80 -0.10
CA PHE A 126 4.28 15.00 -1.55
C PHE A 126 3.94 13.69 -2.29
N LEU A 127 4.61 12.58 -1.95
CA LEU A 127 4.43 11.31 -2.60
C LEU A 127 3.01 10.75 -2.43
N MET A 128 2.43 10.87 -1.23
CA MET A 128 1.05 10.49 -0.97
C MET A 128 0.09 11.31 -1.84
N GLY A 129 0.23 12.64 -1.85
CA GLY A 129 -0.61 13.52 -2.66
C GLY A 129 -0.46 13.27 -4.16
N ALA A 130 0.78 13.20 -4.66
CA ALA A 130 1.06 12.92 -6.07
C ALA A 130 0.49 11.56 -6.50
N SER A 131 0.66 10.52 -5.66
CA SER A 131 0.12 9.19 -5.92
C SER A 131 -1.41 9.19 -5.92
N PHE A 132 -2.05 9.89 -4.98
CA PHE A 132 -3.51 10.04 -4.93
C PHE A 132 -4.07 10.67 -6.21
N PHE A 133 -3.49 11.79 -6.66
CA PHE A 133 -3.94 12.45 -7.87
C PHE A 133 -3.63 11.63 -9.12
N ALA A 134 -2.43 11.05 -9.23
CA ALA A 134 -2.08 10.19 -10.37
C ALA A 134 -2.98 8.95 -10.45
N PHE A 135 -3.23 8.29 -9.32
CA PHE A 135 -4.12 7.13 -9.21
C PHE A 135 -5.54 7.52 -9.64
N THR A 136 -6.10 8.56 -9.05
CA THR A 136 -7.45 9.07 -9.35
C THR A 136 -7.60 9.40 -10.84
N LEU A 137 -6.66 10.16 -11.41
CA LEU A 137 -6.70 10.52 -12.83
C LEU A 137 -6.57 9.29 -13.75
N THR A 138 -5.76 8.30 -13.36
CA THR A 138 -5.64 7.05 -14.10
C THR A 138 -6.93 6.25 -14.03
N MET A 139 -7.57 6.14 -12.85
CA MET A 139 -8.86 5.47 -12.65
C MET A 139 -9.98 6.12 -13.45
N LEU A 140 -10.04 7.47 -13.47
CA LEU A 140 -11.02 8.24 -14.25
C LEU A 140 -10.77 8.17 -15.77
N SER A 141 -9.63 7.64 -16.21
CA SER A 141 -9.30 7.53 -17.62
C SER A 141 -9.92 6.29 -18.31
N PHE A 142 -10.44 5.35 -17.53
CA PHE A 142 -11.09 4.13 -18.03
C PHE A 142 -12.53 4.39 -18.46
N ASP A 143 -12.92 3.78 -19.58
CA ASP A 143 -14.33 3.68 -19.98
C ASP A 143 -14.91 2.41 -19.35
N VAL A 144 -15.42 2.54 -18.11
CA VAL A 144 -15.82 1.42 -17.26
C VAL A 144 -16.83 0.50 -17.96
N ASN A 145 -17.77 1.07 -18.71
CA ASN A 145 -18.81 0.30 -19.39
C ASN A 145 -18.26 -0.59 -20.52
N LYS A 146 -17.12 -0.22 -21.11
CA LYS A 146 -16.47 -1.02 -22.16
C LYS A 146 -15.46 -2.03 -21.61
N LEU A 147 -15.12 -1.98 -20.32
CA LEU A 147 -14.13 -2.87 -19.72
C LEU A 147 -14.40 -4.36 -19.92
N PRO A 148 -15.65 -4.86 -19.75
CA PRO A 148 -15.94 -6.28 -19.95
C PRO A 148 -15.55 -6.80 -21.35
N LEU A 149 -15.54 -5.93 -22.37
CA LEU A 149 -15.20 -6.29 -23.76
C LEU A 149 -13.72 -6.62 -23.96
N PHE A 150 -12.85 -6.17 -23.04
CA PHE A 150 -11.41 -6.44 -23.10
C PHE A 150 -11.01 -7.76 -22.44
N PHE A 151 -11.97 -8.47 -21.83
CA PHE A 151 -11.73 -9.75 -21.18
C PHE A 151 -12.28 -10.89 -22.02
N ALA A 152 -11.53 -11.99 -22.11
CA ALA A 152 -12.01 -13.20 -22.78
C ALA A 152 -13.22 -13.78 -22.04
N VAL A 153 -14.11 -14.46 -22.77
CA VAL A 153 -15.30 -15.12 -22.19
C VAL A 153 -14.93 -16.10 -21.08
N ASN A 154 -13.76 -16.76 -21.20
CA ASN A 154 -13.26 -17.76 -20.26
C ASN A 154 -12.37 -17.17 -19.16
N THR A 155 -12.33 -15.85 -19.00
CA THR A 155 -11.56 -15.22 -17.90
C THR A 155 -12.05 -15.79 -16.56
N PRO A 156 -11.14 -16.26 -15.67
CA PRO A 156 -11.51 -16.93 -14.42
C PRO A 156 -11.98 -15.96 -13.33
N VAL A 157 -12.96 -15.10 -13.64
CA VAL A 157 -13.48 -14.03 -12.77
C VAL A 157 -14.00 -14.55 -11.43
N LYS A 158 -14.56 -15.76 -11.40
CA LYS A 158 -15.04 -16.39 -10.17
C LYS A 158 -13.91 -16.79 -9.25
N PHE A 159 -12.85 -17.37 -9.81
CA PHE A 159 -11.66 -17.77 -9.04
C PHE A 159 -10.92 -16.54 -8.53
N ALA A 160 -10.66 -15.56 -9.41
CA ALA A 160 -9.99 -14.32 -9.06
C ALA A 160 -10.77 -13.53 -7.98
N GLY A 161 -12.08 -13.31 -8.18
CA GLY A 161 -12.89 -12.63 -7.18
C GLY A 161 -13.05 -13.42 -5.88
N GLY A 162 -13.15 -14.75 -5.97
CA GLY A 162 -13.19 -15.64 -4.80
C GLY A 162 -11.90 -15.58 -3.98
N PHE A 163 -10.74 -15.53 -4.64
CA PHE A 163 -9.45 -15.36 -3.97
C PHE A 163 -9.36 -14.02 -3.22
N LEU A 164 -9.81 -12.90 -3.82
CA LEU A 164 -9.83 -11.60 -3.13
C LEU A 164 -10.71 -11.62 -1.89
N ILE A 165 -11.89 -12.23 -1.98
CA ILE A 165 -12.80 -12.37 -0.83
C ILE A 165 -12.15 -13.25 0.24
N PHE A 166 -11.62 -14.41 -0.15
CA PHE A 166 -10.96 -15.33 0.78
C PHE A 166 -9.80 -14.63 1.52
N ASN A 167 -8.91 -13.98 0.78
CA ASN A 167 -7.79 -13.24 1.36
C ASN A 167 -8.28 -12.14 2.32
N ALA A 168 -9.28 -11.35 1.91
CA ALA A 168 -9.87 -10.32 2.76
C ALA A 168 -10.39 -10.88 4.08
N PHE A 169 -11.14 -11.98 4.04
CA PHE A 169 -11.67 -12.63 5.24
C PHE A 169 -10.57 -13.24 6.11
N SER A 170 -9.58 -13.91 5.52
CA SER A 170 -8.47 -14.52 6.26
C SER A 170 -7.64 -13.48 7.01
N ILE A 171 -7.28 -12.38 6.36
CA ILE A 171 -6.51 -11.30 6.99
C ILE A 171 -7.39 -10.53 7.99
N ALA A 172 -8.67 -10.33 7.72
CA ALA A 172 -9.59 -9.71 8.68
C ALA A 172 -9.69 -10.54 9.97
N LEU A 173 -9.79 -11.87 9.86
CA LEU A 173 -9.79 -12.76 11.03
C LEU A 173 -8.47 -12.70 11.81
N LEU A 174 -7.34 -12.62 11.10
CA LEU A 174 -6.03 -12.42 11.72
C LEU A 174 -6.00 -11.11 12.52
N TRP A 175 -6.40 -9.98 11.93
CA TRP A 175 -6.42 -8.69 12.62
C TRP A 175 -7.43 -8.62 13.75
N LEU A 176 -8.61 -9.21 13.59
CA LEU A 176 -9.59 -9.32 14.66
C LEU A 176 -9.08 -10.18 15.82
N SER A 177 -8.25 -11.20 15.55
CA SER A 177 -7.62 -11.99 16.61
C SER A 177 -6.63 -11.20 17.47
N ILE A 178 -6.05 -10.11 16.94
CA ILE A 178 -5.19 -9.19 17.69
C ILE A 178 -6.04 -8.16 18.45
N VAL A 179 -7.06 -7.59 17.80
CA VAL A 179 -7.81 -6.44 18.33
C VAL A 179 -8.89 -6.85 19.33
N VAL A 180 -9.61 -7.94 19.10
CA VAL A 180 -10.81 -8.31 19.88
C VAL A 180 -10.48 -8.87 21.29
N PRO A 181 -9.52 -9.79 21.48
CA PRO A 181 -9.28 -10.37 22.81
C PRO A 181 -8.89 -9.37 23.90
N PRO A 182 -8.02 -8.37 23.67
CA PRO A 182 -7.73 -7.33 24.66
C PRO A 182 -8.95 -6.50 25.08
N LEU A 183 -9.91 -6.31 24.16
CA LEU A 183 -11.16 -5.57 24.44
C LEU A 183 -12.11 -6.38 25.33
N ILE A 184 -12.18 -7.70 25.13
CA ILE A 184 -13.03 -8.59 25.94
C ILE A 184 -12.43 -8.80 27.34
N THR A 185 -11.10 -8.92 27.43
CA THR A 185 -10.40 -9.24 28.70
C THR A 185 -10.18 -8.02 29.60
N GLY A 186 -10.48 -6.81 29.12
CA GLY A 186 -10.32 -5.58 29.90
C GLY A 186 -8.87 -5.09 30.04
N ILE A 187 -7.91 -5.71 29.36
CA ILE A 187 -6.51 -5.23 29.26
C ILE A 187 -6.44 -3.96 28.40
N ILE A 188 -7.38 -3.80 27.46
CA ILE A 188 -7.59 -2.65 26.56
C ILE A 188 -6.49 -2.47 25.49
N TYR A 189 -5.23 -2.79 25.79
CA TYR A 189 -4.08 -2.58 24.88
C TYR A 189 -3.45 -3.91 24.43
N PRO A 190 -3.41 -4.20 23.11
CA PRO A 190 -2.66 -5.33 22.56
C PRO A 190 -1.15 -5.15 22.74
N LYS A 191 -0.39 -6.25 22.79
CA LYS A 191 1.09 -6.20 22.91
C LYS A 191 1.73 -5.62 21.66
N GLU A 192 1.13 -5.89 20.52
CA GLU A 192 1.51 -5.43 19.18
C GLU A 192 1.37 -3.90 19.03
N LEU A 193 0.76 -3.21 20.00
CA LEU A 193 0.70 -1.75 20.03
C LEU A 193 2.07 -1.13 20.36
N GLU A 194 2.91 -1.84 21.10
CA GLU A 194 4.24 -1.38 21.54
C GLU A 194 4.21 0.05 22.16
N HIS A 195 5.07 0.95 21.69
CA HIS A 195 5.10 2.37 22.06
C HIS A 195 4.30 3.28 21.13
N TYR A 196 3.57 2.71 20.15
CA TYR A 196 2.79 3.50 19.21
C TYR A 196 1.45 3.94 19.80
N THR A 197 0.82 4.88 19.10
CA THR A 197 -0.46 5.48 19.51
C THR A 197 -1.66 4.61 19.18
N THR A 198 -1.60 3.83 18.09
CA THR A 198 -2.67 2.94 17.64
C THR A 198 -2.18 1.85 16.69
N LEU A 199 -3.04 0.87 16.42
CA LEU A 199 -2.81 -0.23 15.47
C LEU A 199 -3.19 0.18 14.03
N ILE A 200 -2.26 0.84 13.35
CA ILE A 200 -2.51 1.48 12.05
C ILE A 200 -2.75 0.48 10.93
N VAL A 201 -1.95 -0.60 10.85
CA VAL A 201 -2.12 -1.65 9.83
C VAL A 201 -3.52 -2.21 9.92
N GLN A 202 -3.90 -2.65 11.11
CA GLN A 202 -5.18 -3.30 11.38
C GLN A 202 -6.34 -2.32 11.13
N GLY A 203 -6.20 -1.06 11.54
CA GLY A 203 -7.20 -0.02 11.32
C GLY A 203 -7.46 0.26 9.83
N LEU A 204 -6.40 0.45 9.04
CA LEU A 204 -6.52 0.70 7.60
C LEU A 204 -6.96 -0.55 6.83
N ASP A 205 -6.51 -1.74 7.23
CA ASP A 205 -6.91 -2.99 6.61
C ASP A 205 -8.39 -3.29 6.86
N LEU A 206 -8.83 -3.28 8.12
CA LEU A 206 -10.23 -3.56 8.48
C LEU A 206 -11.19 -2.47 8.01
N GLY A 207 -10.74 -1.21 8.02
CA GLY A 207 -11.59 -0.07 7.67
C GLY A 207 -11.67 0.23 6.17
N LEU A 208 -10.63 -0.11 5.39
CA LEU A 208 -10.51 0.33 4.00
C LEU A 208 -10.05 -0.80 3.05
N LEU A 209 -8.86 -1.36 3.26
CA LEU A 209 -8.21 -2.20 2.25
C LEU A 209 -8.89 -3.56 2.08
N LEU A 210 -9.17 -4.28 3.17
CA LEU A 210 -9.86 -5.58 3.10
C LEU A 210 -11.32 -5.44 2.64
N PRO A 211 -12.12 -4.45 3.10
CA PRO A 211 -13.42 -4.16 2.50
C PRO A 211 -13.33 -3.88 1.00
N LEU A 212 -12.34 -3.10 0.55
CA LEU A 212 -12.12 -2.84 -0.87
C LEU A 212 -11.81 -4.12 -1.65
N ALA A 213 -10.97 -5.01 -1.11
CA ALA A 213 -10.69 -6.31 -1.70
C ALA A 213 -11.98 -7.16 -1.87
N ALA A 214 -12.77 -7.27 -0.80
CA ALA A 214 -14.00 -8.05 -0.79
C ALA A 214 -15.04 -7.49 -1.76
N VAL A 215 -15.26 -6.17 -1.76
CA VAL A 215 -16.18 -5.49 -2.70
C VAL A 215 -15.70 -5.68 -4.14
N SER A 216 -14.41 -5.51 -4.41
CA SER A 216 -13.83 -5.73 -5.74
C SER A 216 -14.05 -7.17 -6.22
N GLY A 217 -13.85 -8.14 -5.33
CA GLY A 217 -14.10 -9.56 -5.61
C GLY A 217 -15.57 -9.86 -5.89
N VAL A 218 -16.51 -9.34 -5.09
CA VAL A 218 -17.95 -9.52 -5.29
C VAL A 218 -18.40 -8.91 -6.62
N LEU A 219 -17.96 -7.69 -6.94
CA LEU A 219 -18.30 -7.02 -8.19
C LEU A 219 -17.75 -7.77 -9.41
N LEU A 220 -16.53 -8.31 -9.30
CA LEU A 220 -15.91 -9.11 -10.36
C LEU A 220 -16.64 -10.44 -10.59
N ILE A 221 -17.02 -11.16 -9.52
CA ILE A 221 -17.82 -12.40 -9.61
C ILE A 221 -19.17 -12.14 -10.28
N ARG A 222 -19.81 -11.02 -9.91
CA ARG A 222 -21.09 -10.57 -10.49
C ARG A 222 -20.96 -10.03 -11.92
N LYS A 223 -19.74 -9.99 -12.47
CA LYS A 223 -19.44 -9.45 -13.80
C LYS A 223 -19.96 -8.01 -14.00
N ILE A 224 -19.97 -7.22 -12.93
CA ILE A 224 -20.34 -5.80 -13.01
C ILE A 224 -19.18 -5.03 -13.65
N PRO A 225 -19.42 -4.04 -14.53
CA PRO A 225 -18.35 -3.31 -15.22
C PRO A 225 -17.27 -2.72 -14.29
N SER A 226 -17.65 -2.20 -13.12
CA SER A 226 -16.71 -1.72 -12.10
C SER A 226 -15.87 -2.83 -11.47
N GLY A 227 -16.35 -4.07 -11.41
CA GLY A 227 -15.57 -5.23 -10.96
C GLY A 227 -14.42 -5.57 -11.91
N TYR A 228 -14.62 -5.41 -13.22
CA TYR A 228 -13.56 -5.54 -14.23
C TYR A 228 -12.52 -4.41 -14.18
N LEU A 229 -12.83 -3.30 -13.48
CA LEU A 229 -11.84 -2.28 -13.15
C LEU A 229 -11.12 -2.61 -11.84
N LEU A 230 -11.88 -2.71 -10.75
CA LEU A 230 -11.35 -2.78 -9.40
C LEU A 230 -10.61 -4.09 -9.13
N GLY A 231 -11.10 -5.22 -9.65
CA GLY A 231 -10.47 -6.52 -9.46
C GLY A 231 -9.01 -6.55 -9.92
N PRO A 232 -8.72 -6.32 -11.22
CA PRO A 232 -7.34 -6.31 -11.72
C PRO A 232 -6.46 -5.26 -11.04
N VAL A 233 -6.98 -4.05 -10.79
CA VAL A 233 -6.23 -2.99 -10.10
C VAL A 233 -5.83 -3.43 -8.70
N TYR A 234 -6.77 -4.01 -7.94
CA TYR A 234 -6.51 -4.50 -6.59
C TYR A 234 -5.55 -5.69 -6.58
N PHE A 235 -5.65 -6.60 -7.55
CA PHE A 235 -4.71 -7.72 -7.69
C PHE A 235 -3.27 -7.26 -7.92
N ILE A 236 -3.09 -6.26 -8.79
CA ILE A 236 -1.77 -5.71 -9.07
C ILE A 236 -1.21 -5.00 -7.84
N PHE A 237 -2.05 -4.23 -7.15
CA PHE A 237 -1.71 -3.62 -5.86
C PHE A 237 -1.28 -4.69 -4.83
N LEU A 238 -2.08 -5.75 -4.65
CA LEU A 238 -1.85 -6.82 -3.68
C LEU A 238 -0.60 -7.66 -3.97
N SER A 239 -0.13 -7.67 -5.23
CA SER A 239 1.04 -8.46 -5.65
C SER A 239 2.37 -7.74 -5.43
N LEU A 240 2.32 -6.46 -5.04
CA LEU A 240 3.47 -5.61 -4.73
C LEU A 240 3.60 -5.46 -3.21
#